data_AF-A0A645FDH2-F1
#
_entry.id   AF-A0A645FDH2-F1
#
_cell.length_a   1.000
_cell.length_b   1.000
_cell.length_c   1.000
_cell.angle_alpha   90.00
_cell.angle_beta   90.00
_cell.angle_gamma   90.00
#
_symmetry.space_group_name_H-M   'P 1'
#
loop_
_entity.id
_entity.type
_entity.pdbx_description
1 polymer ?
#
loop_
_entity_poly.entity_id
_entity_poly.type
_entity_poly.pdbx_seq_one_letter_code
_entity_poly.pdbx_strand_id
1 'polypeptide(L)'
;MPGLTERMNAQEDNIQNADENTTENETKTDSGTYTGRVDNNSIEIRISAIQDESKAFRVFALSDEIRENFDSYGLKTDDQVKFEYYEQDQGQPVLTKLEKIAG
;
A
#
# COMPACT_ATOMS: atom_id res chain seq x y z
N MET A 1 59.75 9.23 -12.94
CA MET A 1 58.96 8.67 -14.06
C MET A 1 58.64 7.20 -13.79
N PRO A 2 57.53 6.94 -13.11
CA PRO A 2 56.63 5.82 -13.40
C PRO A 2 55.25 6.40 -13.77
N GLY A 3 54.40 5.83 -14.60
CA GLY A 3 54.45 4.60 -15.36
C GLY A 3 53.08 4.44 -16.06
N LEU A 4 53.12 3.95 -17.30
CA LEU A 4 52.19 2.99 -17.90
C LEU A 4 50.68 3.31 -17.88
N THR A 5 50.24 3.77 -19.06
CA THR A 5 49.13 3.22 -19.84
C THR A 5 47.72 3.40 -19.31
N GLU A 6 47.06 4.43 -19.85
CA GLU A 6 45.61 4.50 -20.04
C GLU A 6 45.11 3.23 -20.77
N ARG A 7 44.33 2.41 -20.07
CA ARG A 7 43.47 1.41 -20.71
C ARG A 7 42.02 1.78 -20.41
N MET A 8 41.44 2.55 -21.32
CA MET A 8 40.00 2.62 -21.50
C MET A 8 39.50 1.21 -21.84
N ASN A 9 38.64 0.63 -20.98
CA ASN A 9 37.70 -0.42 -21.35
C ASN A 9 36.62 -0.52 -20.27
N ALA A 10 35.74 0.47 -20.22
CA ALA A 10 34.43 0.32 -19.58
C ALA A 10 33.49 -0.27 -20.63
N GLN A 11 33.24 -1.58 -20.53
CA GLN A 11 32.10 -2.26 -21.16
C GLN A 11 31.03 -2.29 -20.06
N GLU A 12 30.00 -1.45 -20.11
CA GLU A 12 28.74 -1.68 -20.85
C GLU A 12 27.97 -2.90 -20.33
N ASP A 13 27.50 -2.83 -19.08
CA ASP A 13 26.27 -3.53 -18.70
C ASP A 13 25.09 -2.61 -19.00
N ASN A 14 24.68 -2.71 -20.26
CA ASN A 14 23.43 -2.22 -20.79
C ASN A 14 22.32 -3.17 -20.36
N ILE A 15 21.62 -2.85 -19.26
CA ILE A 15 20.24 -3.33 -19.07
C ILE A 15 19.32 -2.11 -19.16
N GLN A 16 18.67 -2.06 -20.31
CA GLN A 16 17.71 -1.05 -20.74
C GLN A 16 16.48 -1.08 -19.84
N ASN A 17 16.12 0.10 -19.33
CA ASN A 17 14.76 0.62 -19.20
C ASN A 17 13.68 -0.37 -18.71
N ALA A 18 13.39 -0.32 -17.41
CA ALA A 18 12.00 -0.25 -16.99
C ALA A 18 11.72 1.22 -16.64
N ASP A 19 11.32 2.00 -17.67
CA ASP A 19 10.51 3.19 -17.44
C ASP A 19 9.17 2.72 -16.85
N GLU A 20 9.15 2.44 -15.56
CA GLU A 20 7.90 2.51 -14.81
C GLU A 20 7.74 3.98 -14.42
N ASN A 21 7.03 4.71 -15.26
CA ASN A 21 6.35 5.94 -14.88
C ASN A 21 5.26 5.57 -13.85
N THR A 22 5.66 5.10 -12.67
CA THR A 22 4.81 5.07 -11.50
C THR A 22 4.67 6.53 -11.08
N THR A 23 3.49 7.08 -11.35
CA THR A 23 3.03 8.20 -10.53
C THR A 23 3.03 7.66 -9.11
N GLU A 24 4.08 7.96 -8.34
CA GLU A 24 4.19 7.55 -6.94
C GLU A 24 3.07 8.27 -6.17
N ASN A 25 1.89 7.66 -6.12
CA ASN A 25 0.83 8.16 -5.27
C ASN A 25 1.35 8.14 -3.84
N GLU A 26 1.26 9.28 -3.16
CA GLU A 26 1.72 9.42 -1.78
C GLU A 26 1.04 8.36 -0.91
N THR A 27 1.85 7.45 -0.37
CA THR A 27 1.37 6.39 0.52
C THR A 27 1.17 6.98 1.91
N LYS A 28 -0.04 6.81 2.45
CA LYS A 28 -0.47 7.23 3.78
C LYS A 28 -0.56 6.03 4.69
N THR A 29 -0.29 6.23 5.98
CA THR A 29 -0.45 5.22 7.03
C THR A 29 -1.50 5.67 8.03
N ASP A 30 -2.41 4.79 8.40
CA ASP A 30 -3.44 5.06 9.39
C ASP A 30 -3.78 3.80 10.20
N SER A 31 -4.64 3.95 11.20
CA SER A 31 -5.15 2.85 12.01
C SER A 31 -6.65 3.00 12.25
N GLY A 32 -7.31 1.88 12.53
CA GLY A 32 -8.75 1.87 12.64
C GLY A 32 -9.30 0.54 13.12
N THR A 33 -10.63 0.51 13.19
CA THR A 33 -11.41 -0.69 13.50
C THR A 33 -11.98 -1.24 12.21
N TYR A 34 -11.63 -2.48 11.87
CA TYR A 34 -12.20 -3.16 10.71
C TYR A 34 -13.68 -3.47 10.94
N THR A 35 -14.56 -3.03 10.04
CA THR A 35 -16.02 -3.21 10.19
C THR A 35 -16.54 -4.37 9.36
N GLY A 36 -15.93 -4.62 8.19
CA GLY A 36 -16.28 -5.75 7.33
C GLY A 36 -15.84 -5.59 5.89
N ARG A 37 -16.12 -6.61 5.07
CA ARG A 37 -16.04 -6.55 3.62
C ARG A 37 -17.31 -5.89 3.08
N VAL A 38 -17.16 -4.94 2.14
CA VAL A 38 -18.28 -4.40 1.36
C VAL A 38 -18.56 -5.32 0.17
N ASP A 39 -17.49 -5.80 -0.48
CA ASP A 39 -17.51 -6.83 -1.52
C ASP A 39 -16.18 -7.61 -1.56
N ASN A 40 -15.90 -8.35 -2.64
CA ASN A 40 -14.67 -9.13 -2.77
C ASN A 40 -13.41 -8.28 -2.95
N ASN A 41 -13.56 -7.01 -3.30
CA ASN A 41 -12.48 -6.10 -3.68
C ASN A 41 -12.38 -4.91 -2.72
N SER A 42 -13.24 -4.80 -1.71
CA SER A 42 -13.26 -3.64 -0.83
C SER A 42 -13.69 -3.96 0.60
N ILE A 43 -13.10 -3.21 1.53
CA ILE A 43 -13.39 -3.29 2.97
C ILE A 43 -13.73 -1.92 3.53
N GLU A 44 -14.43 -1.91 4.65
CA GLU A 44 -14.69 -0.71 5.42
C GLU A 44 -13.90 -0.72 6.73
N ILE A 45 -13.32 0.43 7.06
CA ILE A 45 -12.58 0.68 8.29
C ILE A 45 -13.10 1.97 8.93
N ARG A 46 -13.35 1.93 10.23
CA ARG A 46 -13.55 3.13 11.05
C ARG A 46 -12.20 3.68 11.49
N ILE A 47 -11.80 4.82 10.94
CA ILE A 47 -10.52 5.49 11.15
C ILE A 47 -10.42 6.04 12.58
N SER A 48 -9.43 5.60 13.35
CA SER A 48 -9.28 5.96 14.77
C SER A 48 -8.91 7.43 14.98
N ALA A 49 -8.24 8.06 14.01
CA ALA A 49 -7.86 9.47 14.07
C ALA A 49 -9.05 10.45 13.91
N ILE A 50 -10.21 9.98 13.44
CA ILE A 50 -11.37 10.82 13.16
C ILE A 50 -12.39 10.68 14.30
N GLN A 51 -12.59 11.77 15.07
CA GLN A 51 -13.54 11.79 16.19
C GLN A 51 -15.01 11.92 15.76
N ASP A 52 -15.26 12.48 14.58
CA ASP A 52 -16.61 12.60 14.02
C ASP A 52 -17.03 11.25 13.43
N GLU A 53 -17.84 10.50 14.18
CA GLU A 53 -18.35 9.18 13.78
C GLU A 53 -18.97 9.18 12.38
N SER A 54 -19.60 10.28 11.95
CA SER A 54 -20.24 10.37 10.64
C SER A 54 -19.24 10.40 9.47
N LYS A 55 -17.97 10.67 9.75
CA LYS A 55 -16.87 10.77 8.77
C LYS A 55 -15.77 9.74 9.00
N ALA A 56 -15.83 8.98 10.08
CA ALA A 56 -14.80 8.03 10.46
C ALA A 56 -14.84 6.75 9.61
N PHE A 57 -15.99 6.39 9.04
CA PHE A 57 -16.12 5.18 8.21
C PHE A 57 -15.66 5.46 6.78
N ARG A 58 -14.72 4.66 6.29
CA ARG A 58 -14.18 4.78 4.94
C ARG A 58 -14.02 3.42 4.29
N VAL A 59 -14.44 3.33 3.03
CA VAL A 59 -14.27 2.14 2.19
C VAL A 59 -12.96 2.25 1.42
N PHE A 60 -12.20 1.16 1.42
CA PHE A 60 -10.94 1.02 0.72
C PHE A 60 -11.02 -0.13 -0.27
N ALA A 61 -10.55 0.11 -1.49
CA ALA A 61 -10.28 -0.94 -2.46
C ALA A 61 -9.03 -1.72 -2.02
N LEU A 62 -9.03 -3.03 -2.19
CA LEU A 62 -7.89 -3.89 -1.90
C LEU A 62 -6.96 -3.90 -3.10
N SER A 63 -5.64 -3.74 -2.87
CA SER A 63 -4.65 -4.10 -3.88
C SER A 63 -4.73 -5.60 -4.21
N ASP A 64 -4.17 -6.00 -5.34
CA ASP A 64 -4.15 -7.41 -5.74
C ASP A 64 -3.48 -8.31 -4.69
N GLU A 65 -2.35 -7.85 -4.14
CA GLU A 65 -1.63 -8.56 -3.08
C GLU A 65 -2.50 -8.77 -1.83
N ILE A 66 -3.19 -7.73 -1.37
CA ILE A 66 -4.05 -7.82 -0.19
C ILE A 66 -5.26 -8.71 -0.49
N ARG A 67 -5.86 -8.58 -1.67
CA ARG A 67 -7.03 -9.35 -2.10
C ARG A 67 -6.74 -10.84 -2.16
N GLU A 68 -5.60 -11.23 -2.73
CA GLU A 68 -5.19 -12.63 -2.83
C GLU A 68 -4.90 -13.27 -1.47
N ASN A 69 -4.41 -12.46 -0.51
CA ASN A 69 -4.03 -12.93 0.82
C ASN A 69 -5.05 -12.58 1.91
N PHE A 70 -6.22 -12.03 1.56
CA PHE A 70 -7.08 -11.37 2.55
C PHE A 70 -7.50 -12.30 3.69
N ASP A 71 -7.88 -13.53 3.36
CA ASP A 71 -8.36 -14.49 4.35
C ASP A 71 -7.25 -14.93 5.33
N SER A 72 -5.97 -14.80 4.94
CA SER A 72 -4.83 -15.12 5.80
C SER A 72 -4.64 -14.13 6.96
N TYR A 73 -5.13 -12.90 6.84
CA TYR A 73 -5.08 -11.90 7.92
C TYR A 73 -6.03 -12.26 9.08
N GLY A 74 -7.00 -13.18 8.87
CA GLY A 74 -7.88 -13.68 9.92
C GLY A 74 -8.70 -12.59 10.61
N LEU A 75 -9.04 -11.51 9.88
CA LEU A 75 -9.77 -10.37 10.41
C LEU A 75 -11.23 -10.71 10.70
N LYS A 76 -11.70 -10.21 11.83
CA LYS A 76 -13.10 -10.22 12.27
C LYS A 76 -13.53 -8.79 12.51
N THR A 77 -14.82 -8.51 12.32
CA THR A 77 -15.41 -7.22 12.71
C THR A 77 -14.97 -6.85 14.13
N ASP A 78 -14.68 -5.57 14.32
CA ASP A 78 -14.14 -4.95 15.55
C ASP A 78 -12.64 -5.16 15.81
N ASP A 79 -11.93 -5.91 14.97
CA ASP A 79 -10.46 -6.00 15.06
C ASP A 79 -9.79 -4.65 14.80
N GLN A 80 -8.78 -4.32 15.61
CA GLN A 80 -7.93 -3.16 15.36
C GLN A 80 -6.89 -3.49 14.28
N VAL A 81 -6.78 -2.59 13.31
CA VAL A 81 -5.87 -2.72 12.16
C VAL A 81 -5.00 -1.49 11.99
N LYS A 82 -3.77 -1.70 11.54
CA LYS A 82 -2.89 -0.70 10.96
C LYS A 82 -2.84 -0.96 9.46
N PHE A 83 -2.86 0.08 8.66
CA PHE A 83 -2.87 -0.09 7.21
C PHE A 83 -2.17 1.05 6.50
N GLU A 84 -1.73 0.76 5.28
CA GLU A 84 -1.21 1.73 4.34
C GLU A 84 -2.10 1.78 3.10
N TYR A 85 -2.29 2.97 2.55
CA TYR A 85 -3.10 3.18 1.36
C TYR A 85 -2.61 4.40 0.57
N TYR A 86 -3.04 4.52 -0.67
CA TYR A 86 -2.88 5.75 -1.44
C TYR A 86 -4.22 6.26 -1.97
N GLU A 87 -4.31 7.57 -2.18
CA GLU A 87 -5.47 8.18 -2.81
C GLU A 87 -5.39 8.01 -4.33
N GLN A 88 -6.54 7.80 -4.97
CA GLN A 88 -6.67 7.85 -6.42
C GLN A 88 -7.30 9.18 -6.82
N ASP A 89 -6.95 9.72 -8.00
CA ASP A 89 -7.62 10.91 -8.56
C ASP A 89 -9.13 10.74 -8.68
N GLN A 90 -9.57 9.51 -8.95
CA GLN A 90 -10.98 9.12 -9.01
C GLN A 90 -11.16 7.75 -8.36
N GLY A 91 -12.16 7.64 -7.49
CA GLY A 91 -12.56 6.37 -6.89
C GLY A 91 -12.24 6.26 -5.40
N GLN A 92 -12.11 5.02 -4.95
CA GLN A 92 -11.83 4.70 -3.55
C GLN A 92 -10.30 4.67 -3.33
N PRO A 93 -9.82 5.02 -2.13
CA PRO A 93 -8.42 4.80 -1.78
C PRO A 93 -8.07 3.32 -1.90
N VAL A 94 -6.84 3.03 -2.34
CA VAL A 94 -6.36 1.66 -2.51
C VAL A 94 -5.45 1.29 -1.35
N LEU A 95 -5.83 0.24 -0.64
CA LEU A 95 -5.10 -0.31 0.49
C LEU A 95 -4.01 -1.25 0.00
N THR A 96 -2.78 -0.96 0.40
CA THR A 96 -1.55 -1.66 -0.04
C THR A 96 -0.90 -2.47 1.06
N LYS A 97 -1.15 -2.15 2.34
CA LYS A 97 -0.75 -2.98 3.49
C LYS A 97 -1.85 -3.07 4.52
N LEU A 98 -2.00 -4.24 5.13
CA LEU A 98 -2.95 -4.51 6.20
C LEU A 98 -2.30 -5.35 7.29
N GLU A 99 -2.39 -4.90 8.53
CA GLU A 99 -1.86 -5.61 9.69
C GLU A 99 -2.87 -5.56 10.83
N LYS A 100 -3.15 -6.71 11.45
CA LYS A 100 -3.94 -6.80 12.68
C LYS A 100 -3.05 -6.43 13.87
N ILE A 101 -3.43 -5.42 14.65
CA ILE A 101 -2.59 -4.92 15.76
C ILE A 101 -2.81 -5.74 17.04
N ALA A 102 -4.07 -6.05 17.39
CA ALA A 102 -4.53 -6.98 18.43
C ALA A 102 -6.00 -6.67 18.77
N GLY A 103 -6.70 -7.67 19.31
CA GLY A 103 -7.97 -7.55 20.03
C GLY A 103 -7.85 -8.29 21.36
#